data_AF-A0A920YV44-F1
#
_entry.id   AF-A0A920YV44-F1
#
_cell.length_a   1.000
_cell.length_b   1.000
_cell.length_c   1.000
_cell.angle_alpha   90.00
_cell.angle_beta   90.00
_cell.angle_gamma   90.00
#
_symmetry.space_group_name_H-M   'P 1'
#
loop_
_entity.id
_entity.type
_entity.pdbx_description
1 polymer ?
#
loop_
_entity_poly.entity_id
_entity_poly.type
_entity_poly.pdbx_seq_one_letter_code
_entity_poly.pdbx_strand_id
1 'polypeptide(L)'
;MLMGSPAQFSVEYNNTTKAISLTSGGEYIPDGTEFTGKRAPDSSAVISPNAIYINGVRYFMKAYNIGGNNYFMLRDIASVLDFDVDWDPKTWNIIIEPDKPYTPD
;
A
#
# COMPACT_ATOMS: atom_id res chain seq x y z
N MET A 1 6.55 12.12 6.25
CA MET A 1 5.23 11.91 5.58
C MET A 1 5.51 11.65 4.11
N LEU A 2 4.80 10.73 3.47
CA LEU A 2 5.01 10.39 2.05
C LEU A 2 4.46 11.46 1.10
N MET A 3 3.37 12.12 1.48
CA MET A 3 2.78 13.21 0.67
C MET A 3 3.78 14.36 0.52
N GLY A 4 4.06 14.76 -0.72
CA GLY A 4 5.04 15.80 -1.05
C GLY A 4 6.50 15.34 -1.08
N SER A 5 6.77 14.06 -0.83
CA SER A 5 8.11 13.46 -0.94
C SER A 5 8.30 12.75 -2.30
N PRO A 6 9.54 12.38 -2.69
CA PRO A 6 9.79 11.56 -3.87
C PRO A 6 9.05 10.22 -3.87
N ALA A 7 8.82 9.65 -2.69
CA ALA A 7 8.09 8.38 -2.51
C ALA A 7 6.56 8.56 -2.44
N GLN A 8 6.01 9.72 -2.81
CA GLN A 8 4.56 9.88 -2.87
C GLN A 8 3.95 8.97 -3.95
N PHE A 9 2.75 8.47 -3.71
CA PHE A 9 2.00 7.70 -4.71
C PHE A 9 0.50 7.83 -4.48
N SER A 10 -0.28 7.67 -5.55
CA SER A 10 -1.73 7.54 -5.49
C SER A 10 -2.15 6.08 -5.48
N VAL A 11 -3.34 5.82 -4.94
CA VAL A 11 -3.99 4.51 -4.94
C VAL A 11 -5.38 4.67 -5.52
N GLU A 12 -5.73 3.84 -6.50
CA GLU A 12 -7.05 3.83 -7.11
C GLU A 12 -7.63 2.42 -7.13
N TYR A 13 -8.95 2.31 -6.96
CA TYR A 13 -9.68 1.05 -7.12
C TYR A 13 -10.69 1.15 -8.26
N ASN A 14 -10.56 0.28 -9.26
CA ASN A 14 -11.50 0.17 -10.35
C ASN A 14 -12.59 -0.87 -10.04
N ASN A 15 -13.82 -0.40 -9.85
CA ASN A 15 -14.96 -1.25 -9.51
C ASN A 15 -15.40 -2.22 -10.63
N THR A 16 -15.10 -1.90 -11.89
CA THR A 16 -15.46 -2.72 -13.06
C THR A 16 -14.47 -3.86 -13.26
N THR A 17 -13.18 -3.55 -13.24
CA THR A 17 -12.11 -4.53 -13.47
C THR A 17 -11.63 -5.20 -12.18
N LYS A 18 -12.09 -4.72 -11.02
CA LYS A 18 -11.66 -5.19 -9.69
C LYS A 18 -10.14 -5.07 -9.53
N ALA A 19 -9.56 -4.01 -10.07
CA ALA A 19 -8.13 -3.76 -10.07
C ALA A 19 -7.74 -2.64 -9.10
N ILE A 20 -6.56 -2.77 -8.50
CA ILE A 20 -5.93 -1.78 -7.65
C ILE A 20 -4.74 -1.22 -8.44
N SER A 21 -4.67 0.10 -8.55
CA SER A 21 -3.60 0.80 -9.26
C SER A 21 -2.82 1.67 -8.29
N LEU A 22 -1.51 1.51 -8.27
CA LEU A 22 -0.56 2.37 -7.57
C LEU A 22 0.19 3.21 -8.62
N THR A 23 0.21 4.52 -8.44
CA THR A 23 0.92 5.43 -9.36
C THR A 23 1.96 6.23 -8.59
N SER A 24 3.24 5.97 -8.86
CA SER A 24 4.36 6.72 -8.29
C SER A 24 4.28 8.20 -8.69
N GLY A 25 4.58 9.09 -7.75
CA GLY A 25 4.46 10.53 -7.93
C GLY A 25 3.02 11.04 -7.98
N GLY A 26 2.01 10.16 -8.04
CA GLY A 26 0.61 10.53 -8.07
C GLY A 26 0.16 11.21 -6.78
N GLU A 27 -0.66 12.25 -6.90
CA GLU A 27 -1.28 12.88 -5.75
C GLU A 27 -2.32 11.94 -5.14
N TYR A 28 -2.21 11.67 -3.84
CA TYR A 28 -3.24 10.97 -3.12
C TYR A 28 -4.45 11.90 -2.96
N ILE A 29 -5.58 11.54 -3.58
CA ILE A 29 -6.84 12.27 -3.46
C ILE A 29 -7.74 11.47 -2.52
N PRO A 30 -8.04 12.00 -1.33
CA PRO A 30 -8.95 11.33 -0.43
C PRO A 30 -10.36 11.23 -1.02
N ASP A 31 -11.01 10.08 -0.90
CA ASP A 31 -12.41 9.90 -1.34
C ASP A 31 -13.44 10.17 -0.22
N GLY A 32 -12.97 10.48 0.99
CA GLY A 32 -13.78 10.77 2.16
C GLY A 32 -14.27 9.52 2.88
N THR A 33 -13.86 8.34 2.44
CA THR A 33 -14.10 7.05 3.12
C THR A 33 -12.89 6.57 3.92
N GLU A 34 -11.77 7.29 3.88
CA GLU A 34 -10.59 6.99 4.70
C GLU A 34 -10.97 6.89 6.17
N PHE A 35 -10.45 5.87 6.86
CA PHE A 35 -10.71 5.63 8.27
C PHE A 35 -12.19 5.40 8.64
N THR A 36 -13.11 5.33 7.67
CA THR A 36 -14.51 4.93 7.92
C THR A 36 -14.70 3.41 7.96
N GLY A 37 -13.62 2.67 7.68
CA GLY A 37 -13.59 1.22 7.80
C GLY A 37 -14.08 0.78 9.18
N LYS A 38 -15.25 0.15 9.23
CA LYS A 38 -15.71 -0.51 10.46
C LYS A 38 -14.68 -1.54 10.85
N ARG A 39 -14.40 -1.69 12.15
CA ARG A 39 -13.66 -2.86 12.65
C ARG A 39 -14.34 -4.09 12.05
N ALA A 40 -13.63 -4.81 11.20
CA ALA A 40 -14.14 -6.06 10.69
C ALA A 40 -14.49 -6.95 11.91
N PRO A 41 -15.67 -7.59 11.96
CA PRO A 41 -15.88 -8.69 12.92
C PRO A 41 -14.72 -9.67 12.75
N ASP A 42 -14.31 -10.44 13.78
CA ASP A 42 -13.14 -11.33 13.69
C ASP A 42 -13.08 -12.04 12.32
N SER A 43 -12.27 -11.47 11.42
CA SER A 43 -12.33 -11.74 9.99
C SER A 43 -11.02 -12.38 9.64
N SER A 44 -11.10 -13.58 9.08
CA SER A 44 -9.93 -14.23 8.54
C SER A 44 -9.42 -13.45 7.32
N ALA A 45 -8.11 -13.29 7.24
CA ALA A 45 -7.48 -12.81 6.03
C ALA A 45 -7.60 -13.86 4.93
N VAL A 46 -8.19 -13.47 3.80
CA VAL A 46 -8.22 -14.30 2.59
C VAL A 46 -7.34 -13.66 1.52
N ILE A 47 -6.73 -14.47 0.66
CA ILE A 47 -5.97 -13.93 -0.48
C ILE A 47 -6.92 -13.12 -1.34
N SER A 48 -6.54 -11.87 -1.63
CA SER A 48 -7.32 -11.02 -2.51
C SER A 48 -7.20 -11.49 -3.96
N PRO A 49 -8.32 -11.62 -4.69
CA PRO A 49 -8.30 -11.92 -6.13
C PRO A 49 -8.06 -10.67 -6.99
N ASN A 50 -7.97 -9.48 -6.38
CA ASN A 50 -7.85 -8.23 -7.12
C ASN A 50 -6.52 -8.14 -7.87
N ALA A 51 -6.58 -7.71 -9.13
CA ALA A 51 -5.37 -7.46 -9.92
C ALA A 51 -4.67 -6.19 -9.41
N ILE A 52 -3.35 -6.21 -9.37
CA ILE A 52 -2.55 -5.10 -8.87
C ILE A 52 -1.69 -4.57 -10.01
N TYR A 53 -1.69 -3.25 -10.18
CA TYR A 53 -0.90 -2.54 -11.17
C TYR A 53 -0.06 -1.48 -10.47
N ILE A 54 1.21 -1.36 -10.87
CA ILE A 54 2.12 -0.33 -10.41
C ILE A 54 2.64 0.39 -11.64
N ASN A 55 2.39 1.70 -11.74
CA ASN A 55 2.70 2.51 -12.92
C ASN A 55 2.17 1.89 -14.24
N GLY A 56 0.97 1.31 -14.19
CA GLY A 56 0.31 0.65 -15.32
C GLY A 56 0.82 -0.76 -15.65
N VAL A 57 1.87 -1.25 -14.97
CA VAL A 57 2.41 -2.61 -15.15
C VAL A 57 1.77 -3.55 -14.14
N ARG A 58 1.37 -4.75 -14.58
CA ARG A 58 0.76 -5.75 -13.69
C ARG A 58 1.81 -6.38 -12.78
N TYR A 59 1.54 -6.37 -11.46
CA TYR A 59 2.37 -7.01 -10.44
C TYR A 59 1.64 -8.18 -9.78
N PHE A 60 2.37 -9.26 -9.55
CA PHE A 60 1.90 -10.44 -8.82
C PHE A 60 2.43 -10.40 -7.38
N MET A 61 1.81 -9.55 -6.56
CA MET A 61 2.12 -9.46 -5.14
C MET A 61 0.96 -9.96 -4.27
N LYS A 62 1.26 -10.35 -3.04
CA LYS A 62 0.23 -10.83 -2.12
C LYS A 62 -0.53 -9.64 -1.52
N ALA A 63 -1.82 -9.63 -1.75
CA ALA A 63 -2.76 -8.78 -1.02
C ALA A 63 -3.77 -9.67 -0.28
N TYR A 64 -4.26 -9.17 0.84
CA TYR A 64 -5.22 -9.88 1.67
C TYR A 64 -6.49 -9.06 1.81
N ASN A 65 -7.64 -9.68 1.55
CA ASN A 65 -8.92 -9.07 1.85
C ASN A 65 -9.32 -9.40 3.29
N ILE A 66 -9.60 -8.36 4.09
CA ILE A 66 -10.09 -8.49 5.47
C ILE A 66 -11.28 -7.55 5.59
N GLY A 67 -12.48 -8.11 5.84
CA GLY A 67 -13.69 -7.31 6.01
C GLY A 67 -14.05 -6.43 4.82
N GLY A 68 -13.70 -6.83 3.59
CA GLY A 68 -13.98 -6.07 2.36
C GLY A 68 -12.86 -5.12 1.91
N ASN A 69 -11.84 -4.88 2.73
CA ASN A 69 -10.71 -4.02 2.40
C ASN A 69 -9.47 -4.84 2.01
N ASN A 70 -8.66 -4.32 1.09
CA ASN A 70 -7.42 -4.94 0.66
C ASN A 70 -6.22 -4.39 1.47
N TYR A 71 -5.39 -5.30 1.99
CA TYR A 71 -4.19 -5.01 2.76
C TYR A 71 -2.96 -5.56 2.04
N PHE A 72 -1.88 -4.80 2.09
CA PHE A 72 -0.61 -5.12 1.44
C PHE A 72 0.51 -5.16 2.46
N MET A 73 1.56 -5.93 2.16
CA MET A 73 2.81 -5.80 2.89
C MET A 73 3.47 -4.48 2.50
N LEU A 74 3.71 -3.61 3.48
CA LEU A 74 4.30 -2.29 3.25
C LEU A 74 5.66 -2.38 2.56
N ARG A 75 6.49 -3.37 2.94
CA ARG A 75 7.82 -3.60 2.34
C ARG A 75 7.75 -4.02 0.86
N ASP A 76 6.72 -4.76 0.45
CA ASP A 76 6.56 -5.09 -0.97
C ASP A 76 6.29 -3.82 -1.79
N ILE A 77 5.45 -2.91 -1.27
CA ILE A 77 5.20 -1.62 -1.90
C ILE A 77 6.48 -0.77 -1.92
N ALA A 78 7.21 -0.74 -0.80
CA ALA A 78 8.49 -0.04 -0.67
C ALA A 78 9.52 -0.50 -1.70
N SER A 79 9.61 -1.81 -1.94
CA SER A 79 10.53 -2.39 -2.93
C SER A 79 10.24 -1.99 -4.38
N VAL A 80 8.97 -1.69 -4.71
CA VAL A 80 8.58 -1.32 -6.08
C VAL A 80 8.55 0.20 -6.27
N LEU A 81 8.24 0.96 -5.22
CA LEU A 81 8.20 2.42 -5.26
C LEU A 81 9.51 3.09 -4.77
N ASP A 82 10.52 2.28 -4.46
CA ASP A 82 11.88 2.67 -4.08
C ASP A 82 11.97 3.65 -2.90
N PHE A 83 11.40 3.23 -1.76
CA PHE A 83 11.59 3.92 -0.49
C PHE A 83 11.98 2.95 0.62
N ASP A 84 12.65 3.44 1.65
CA ASP A 84 13.11 2.58 2.75
C ASP A 84 12.06 2.45 3.87
N VAL A 85 11.97 1.25 4.41
CA VAL A 85 11.11 0.90 5.55
C VAL A 85 11.96 0.08 6.51
N ASP A 86 12.13 0.58 7.73
CA ASP A 86 12.90 -0.07 8.78
C ASP A 86 12.07 -0.25 10.06
N TRP A 87 12.49 -1.18 10.91
CA TRP A 87 11.93 -1.44 12.22
C TRP A 87 12.92 -1.04 13.31
N ASP A 88 12.54 -0.09 14.16
CA ASP A 88 13.30 0.20 15.37
C ASP A 88 12.75 -0.59 16.56
N PRO A 89 13.42 -1.68 16.99
CA PRO A 89 12.98 -2.50 18.12
C PRO A 89 13.11 -1.79 19.47
N LYS A 90 13.84 -0.68 19.57
CA LYS A 90 14.00 0.07 20.82
C LYS A 90 12.79 0.93 21.10
N THR A 91 12.24 1.56 20.06
CA THR A 91 11.09 2.46 20.16
C THR A 91 9.79 1.84 19.67
N TRP A 92 9.84 0.63 19.11
CA TRP A 92 8.71 -0.11 18.56
C TRP A 92 8.03 0.64 17.41
N ASN A 93 8.85 1.38 16.66
CA ASN A 93 8.39 2.22 15.56
C ASN A 93 8.74 1.60 14.22
N ILE A 94 7.82 1.77 13.28
CA ILE A 94 8.12 1.65 11.85
C ILE A 94 8.70 2.99 11.39
N ILE A 95 9.91 2.94 10.84
CA ILE A 95 10.58 4.09 10.23
C ILE A 95 10.33 4.02 8.73
N ILE A 96 9.88 5.13 8.15
CA ILE A 96 9.66 5.27 6.70
C ILE A 96 10.53 6.42 6.23
N GLU A 97 11.47 6.14 5.33
CA GLU A 97 12.41 7.12 4.81
C GLU A 97 12.18 7.31 3.30
N PRO A 98 11.34 8.30 2.91
CA PRO A 98 10.93 8.47 1.51
C PRO A 98 12.06 8.91 0.57
N ASP A 99 13.16 9.41 1.12
CA ASP A 99 14.31 9.92 0.35
C ASP A 99 15.45 8.90 0.28
N LYS A 100 15.27 7.69 0.83
CA LYS A 100 16.24 6.61 0.79
C LYS A 100 15.74 5.48 -0.10
N PRO A 101 16.60 4.89 -0.96
CA PRO A 101 16.23 3.75 -1.76
C PRO A 101 15.90 2.56 -0.86
N TYR A 102 15.09 1.64 -1.38
CA TYR A 102 14.71 0.43 -0.64
C TYR A 102 15.95 -0.44 -0.32
N THR A 103 16.10 -0.80 0.95
CA THR A 103 17.09 -1.77 1.41
C THR A 103 16.42 -3.11 1.73
N PRO A 104 16.78 -4.21 1.05
CA PRO A 104 16.38 -5.55 1.47
C PRO A 104 16.97 -5.87 2.85
N ASP A 105 16.19 -6.53 3.70
CA ASP A 105 16.64 -7.01 5.02
C ASP A 105 17.71 -8.12 4.91
#